data_AF-G4RKY6-F1
#
_entry.id   AF-G4RKY6-F1
#
_cell.length_a   1.000
_cell.length_b   1.000
_cell.length_c   1.000
_cell.angle_alpha   90.00
_cell.angle_beta   90.00
_cell.angle_gamma   90.00
#
_symmetry.space_group_name_H-M   'P 1'
#
loop_
_entity.id
_entity.type
_entity.pdbx_description
1 polymer ?
#
loop_
_entity_poly.entity_id
_entity_poly.type
_entity_poly.pdbx_seq_one_letter_code
_entity_poly.pdbx_strand_id
1 'polypeptide(L)'
;MQIFRPYIDWSRSAGVLDDKRLGKQRVEAKQVILAILRRLGVLQDGRRGWLNHPIVLLYYNRGIPYIEDLIGFFHATVEEWVRRGHQNNISLDDIESLLSRVPRAKGTPITHVHEVEYRRVLLLKDPCHYLRKFSKEEVEEVVESEPVPLKGINTWIFDVYEQYGEFVRRLKSGDIDCRPIFPRRI
;
A
#
# COMPACT_ATOMS: atom_id res chain seq x y z
N MET A 1 1.08 4.74 8.47
CA MET A 1 1.60 3.49 7.89
C MET A 1 0.60 3.00 6.87
N GLN A 2 0.98 2.91 5.61
CA GLN A 2 0.14 2.38 4.53
C GLN A 2 0.94 1.41 3.68
N ILE A 3 0.27 0.44 3.07
CA ILE A 3 0.84 -0.40 2.02
C ILE A 3 0.15 -0.02 0.71
N PHE A 4 0.87 0.10 -0.40
CA PHE A 4 0.32 0.36 -1.72
C PHE A 4 0.54 -0.83 -2.63
N ARG A 5 -0.51 -1.63 -2.85
CA ARG A 5 -0.51 -2.83 -3.71
C ARG A 5 -1.52 -2.68 -4.84
N PRO A 6 -1.29 -1.77 -5.81
CA PRO A 6 -2.18 -1.60 -6.96
C PRO A 6 -2.25 -2.86 -7.86
N TYR A 7 -1.36 -3.83 -7.62
CA TYR A 7 -1.37 -5.15 -8.21
C TYR A 7 -1.08 -6.24 -7.17
N ILE A 8 -1.63 -7.43 -7.36
CA ILE A 8 -1.22 -8.62 -6.61
C ILE A 8 0.27 -8.89 -6.84
N ASP A 9 0.76 -8.69 -8.07
CA ASP A 9 2.18 -8.82 -8.40
C ASP A 9 3.03 -7.74 -7.68
N TRP A 10 4.08 -8.20 -6.99
CA TRP A 10 4.94 -7.36 -6.15
C TRP A 10 5.76 -6.37 -6.97
N SER A 11 6.40 -6.87 -8.03
CA SER A 11 7.30 -6.08 -8.89
C SER A 11 6.52 -5.04 -9.68
N ARG A 12 5.35 -5.41 -10.20
CA ARG A 12 4.43 -4.49 -10.87
C ARG A 12 3.93 -3.42 -9.90
N SER A 13 3.57 -3.80 -8.67
CA SER A 13 3.18 -2.83 -7.63
C SER A 13 4.30 -1.85 -7.31
N ALA A 14 5.53 -2.32 -7.07
CA ALA A 14 6.66 -1.44 -6.81
C ALA A 14 6.98 -0.53 -8.01
N GLY A 15 6.96 -1.10 -9.23
CA GLY A 15 7.34 -0.42 -10.47
C GLY A 15 6.46 0.78 -10.85
N VAL A 16 5.18 0.79 -10.45
CA VAL A 16 4.28 1.92 -10.75
C VAL A 16 4.36 3.07 -9.74
N LEU A 17 4.88 2.84 -8.54
CA LEU A 17 4.94 3.89 -7.52
C LEU A 17 5.90 5.01 -7.94
N ASP A 18 5.56 6.25 -7.60
CA ASP A 18 6.53 7.36 -7.62
C ASP A 18 7.59 7.16 -6.53
N ASP A 19 8.74 7.83 -6.66
CA ASP A 19 9.88 7.64 -5.77
C ASP A 19 9.55 7.94 -4.30
N LYS A 20 8.70 8.94 -4.04
CA LYS A 20 8.32 9.30 -2.67
C LYS A 20 7.52 8.18 -2.02
N ARG A 21 6.59 7.54 -2.74
CA ARG A 21 5.80 6.42 -2.21
C ARG A 21 6.62 5.14 -2.17
N LEU A 22 7.39 4.84 -3.21
CA LEU A 22 8.29 3.68 -3.25
C LEU A 22 9.28 3.70 -2.08
N GLY A 23 9.94 4.83 -1.84
CA GLY A 23 10.87 5.00 -0.73
C GLY A 23 10.23 4.76 0.63
N LYS A 24 8.97 5.19 0.81
CA LYS A 24 8.19 4.91 2.02
C LYS A 24 7.78 3.45 2.15
N GLN A 25 7.42 2.79 1.06
CA GLN A 25 6.94 1.40 1.10
C GLN A 25 7.98 0.42 1.65
N ARG A 26 9.29 0.64 1.39
CA ARG A 26 10.36 -0.14 2.03
C ARG A 26 10.29 -0.09 3.56
N VAL A 27 10.12 1.12 4.10
CA VAL A 27 10.06 1.37 5.55
C VAL A 27 8.74 0.86 6.13
N GLU A 28 7.61 1.19 5.50
CA GLU A 28 6.27 0.83 5.98
C GLU A 28 6.03 -0.68 5.92
N ALA A 29 6.52 -1.40 4.90
CA ALA A 29 6.46 -2.86 4.84
C ALA A 29 7.20 -3.51 6.00
N LYS A 30 8.45 -3.09 6.28
CA LYS A 30 9.19 -3.57 7.46
C LYS A 30 8.46 -3.23 8.75
N GLN A 31 7.86 -2.04 8.87
CA GLN A 31 7.09 -1.66 10.06
C GLN A 31 5.85 -2.55 10.27
N VAL A 32 5.11 -2.90 9.22
CA VAL A 32 3.98 -3.85 9.29
C VAL A 32 4.49 -5.22 9.75
N ILE A 33 5.58 -5.73 9.16
CA ILE A 33 6.21 -7.00 9.56
C ILE A 33 6.55 -6.97 11.07
N LEU A 34 7.26 -5.94 11.53
CA LEU A 34 7.62 -5.80 12.94
C LEU A 34 6.39 -5.71 13.86
N ALA A 35 5.33 -5.03 13.43
CA ALA A 35 4.08 -4.96 14.19
C ALA A 35 3.39 -6.32 14.30
N ILE A 36 3.39 -7.12 13.24
CA ILE A 36 2.89 -8.51 13.24
C ILE A 36 3.72 -9.38 14.19
N LEU A 37 5.05 -9.29 14.13
CA LEU A 37 5.94 -10.05 15.01
C LEU A 37 5.73 -9.70 16.49
N ARG A 38 5.52 -8.42 16.82
CA ARG A 38 5.15 -8.00 18.18
C ARG A 38 3.78 -8.52 18.59
N ARG A 39 2.81 -8.49 17.68
CA ARG A 39 1.45 -8.98 17.94
C ARG A 39 1.43 -10.49 18.21
N LEU A 40 2.30 -11.25 17.55
CA LEU A 40 2.51 -12.69 17.80
C LEU A 40 3.31 -12.97 19.09
N GLY A 41 3.86 -11.94 19.75
CA GLY A 41 4.66 -12.10 20.96
C GLY A 41 6.09 -12.62 20.74
N VAL A 42 6.52 -12.77 19.47
CA VAL A 42 7.87 -13.27 19.13
C VAL A 42 8.93 -12.17 19.13
N LEU A 43 8.52 -10.91 18.92
CA LEU A 43 9.37 -9.73 19.07
C LEU A 43 8.96 -8.97 20.34
N GLN A 44 9.86 -8.91 21.32
CA GLN A 44 9.61 -8.29 22.64
C GLN A 44 10.59 -7.14 22.90
N ASP A 45 10.41 -6.04 22.18
CA ASP A 45 11.26 -4.84 22.25
C ASP A 45 10.65 -3.69 23.05
N GLY A 46 9.62 -3.97 23.85
CA GLY A 46 8.88 -2.99 24.66
C GLY A 46 7.97 -2.04 23.87
N ARG A 47 7.97 -2.09 22.52
CA ARG A 47 7.15 -1.20 21.70
C ARG A 47 5.74 -1.79 21.52
N ARG A 48 4.70 -0.95 21.60
CA ARG A 48 3.30 -1.36 21.41
C ARG A 48 2.57 -0.60 20.31
N GLY A 49 3.27 0.25 19.56
CA GLY A 49 2.68 1.05 18.49
C GLY A 49 2.12 0.18 17.35
N TRP A 50 1.00 0.61 16.78
CA TRP A 50 0.44 0.10 15.51
C TRP A 50 -0.09 -1.33 15.51
N LEU A 51 -0.13 -2.04 16.65
CA LEU A 51 -0.60 -3.44 16.71
C LEU A 51 -2.05 -3.64 16.24
N ASN A 52 -2.89 -2.61 16.40
CA ASN A 52 -4.29 -2.59 15.98
C ASN A 52 -4.50 -1.77 14.70
N HIS A 53 -3.43 -1.38 14.02
CA HIS A 53 -3.55 -0.65 12.77
C HIS A 53 -4.24 -1.54 11.71
N PRO A 54 -5.21 -1.03 10.94
CA PRO A 54 -5.99 -1.88 10.03
C PRO A 54 -5.15 -2.71 9.04
N ILE A 55 -4.09 -2.12 8.47
CA ILE A 55 -3.16 -2.85 7.58
C ILE A 55 -2.43 -3.98 8.32
N VAL A 56 -2.06 -3.78 9.60
CA VAL A 56 -1.45 -4.86 10.41
C VAL A 56 -2.46 -5.97 10.62
N LEU A 57 -3.71 -5.64 10.94
CA LEU A 57 -4.76 -6.64 11.16
C LEU A 57 -5.13 -7.41 9.88
N LEU A 58 -5.15 -6.73 8.72
CA LEU A 58 -5.35 -7.33 7.41
C LEU A 58 -4.32 -8.44 7.15
N TYR A 59 -3.04 -8.11 7.32
CA TYR A 59 -1.95 -9.05 7.10
C TYR A 59 -1.76 -10.06 8.23
N TYR A 60 -2.15 -9.74 9.46
CA TYR A 60 -2.08 -10.63 10.63
C TYR A 60 -3.01 -11.84 10.48
N ASN A 61 -4.10 -11.70 9.72
CA ASN A 61 -5.00 -12.80 9.34
C ASN A 61 -5.36 -13.73 10.52
N ARG A 62 -5.94 -13.14 11.57
CA ARG A 62 -6.43 -13.82 12.77
C ARG A 62 -5.39 -14.76 13.45
N GLY A 63 -4.10 -14.45 13.33
CA GLY A 63 -3.02 -15.19 13.99
C GLY A 63 -2.17 -16.04 13.05
N ILE A 64 -2.54 -16.15 11.77
CA ILE A 64 -1.77 -16.86 10.75
C ILE A 64 -1.42 -15.86 9.64
N PRO A 65 -0.36 -15.05 9.80
CA PRO A 65 -0.13 -13.91 8.93
C PRO A 65 0.26 -14.29 7.51
N TYR A 66 -0.11 -13.42 6.55
CA TYR A 66 0.41 -13.44 5.18
C TYR A 66 1.81 -12.81 5.12
N ILE A 67 2.74 -13.35 5.92
CA ILE A 67 4.07 -12.74 6.11
C ILE A 67 4.94 -12.86 4.85
N GLU A 68 4.81 -13.96 4.11
CA GLU A 68 5.53 -14.16 2.84
C GLU A 68 5.15 -13.11 1.79
N ASP A 69 3.87 -12.75 1.70
CA ASP A 69 3.42 -11.71 0.77
C ASP A 69 4.00 -10.33 1.13
N LEU A 70 4.17 -10.03 2.42
CA LEU A 70 4.83 -8.79 2.85
C LEU A 70 6.33 -8.80 2.59
N ILE A 71 7.00 -9.93 2.83
CA ILE A 71 8.43 -10.11 2.58
C ILE A 71 8.71 -9.94 1.08
N GLY A 72 7.94 -10.63 0.22
CA GLY A 72 8.06 -10.52 -1.22
C GLY A 72 7.86 -9.09 -1.72
N PHE A 73 6.84 -8.40 -1.21
CA PHE A 73 6.63 -6.99 -1.54
C PHE A 73 7.73 -6.07 -1.00
N PHE A 74 8.24 -6.30 0.22
CA PHE A 74 9.39 -5.55 0.75
C PHE A 74 10.58 -5.67 -0.19
N HIS A 75 10.96 -6.90 -0.59
CA HIS A 75 12.08 -7.11 -1.51
C HIS A 75 11.84 -6.44 -2.86
N ALA A 76 10.65 -6.58 -3.46
CA ALA A 76 10.33 -5.90 -4.72
C ALA A 76 10.45 -4.36 -4.61
N THR A 77 10.07 -3.77 -3.48
CA THR A 77 10.24 -2.31 -3.28
C THR A 77 11.70 -1.90 -3.09
N VAL A 78 12.53 -2.74 -2.46
CA VAL A 78 13.97 -2.52 -2.32
C VAL A 78 14.68 -2.65 -3.66
N GLU A 79 14.38 -3.72 -4.40
CA GLU A 79 14.93 -3.97 -5.73
C GLU A 79 14.60 -2.83 -6.69
N GLU A 80 13.33 -2.42 -6.75
CA GLU A 80 12.91 -1.31 -7.61
C GLU A 80 13.57 0.02 -7.20
N TRP A 81 13.75 0.26 -5.89
CA TRP A 81 14.43 1.45 -5.38
C TRP A 81 15.90 1.50 -5.82
N VAL A 82 16.62 0.39 -5.67
CA VAL A 82 18.02 0.26 -6.11
C VAL A 82 18.11 0.36 -7.63
N ARG A 83 17.20 -0.28 -8.36
CA ARG A 83 17.14 -0.25 -9.83
C ARG A 83 17.00 1.17 -10.38
N ARG A 84 16.32 2.06 -9.65
CA ARG A 84 16.20 3.50 -9.98
C ARG A 84 17.45 4.32 -9.62
N GLY A 85 18.51 3.69 -9.11
CA GLY A 85 19.77 4.34 -8.77
C GLY A 85 19.81 4.96 -7.37
N HIS A 86 18.83 4.64 -6.51
CA HIS A 86 18.83 5.15 -5.14
C HIS A 86 19.61 4.23 -4.19
N GLN A 87 20.23 4.82 -3.16
CA GLN A 87 20.91 4.07 -2.11
C GLN A 87 19.91 3.39 -1.16
N ASN A 88 20.19 2.14 -0.78
CA ASN A 88 19.38 1.37 0.16
C ASN A 88 20.15 1.04 1.44
N ASN A 89 19.52 1.23 2.59
CA ASN A 89 20.08 0.97 3.92
C ASN A 89 19.09 0.21 4.84
N ILE A 90 18.08 -0.43 4.26
CA ILE A 90 17.07 -1.21 4.99
C ILE A 90 17.05 -2.64 4.44
N SER A 91 17.07 -3.61 5.34
CA SER A 91 16.93 -5.04 5.06
C SER A 91 16.05 -5.71 6.12
N LEU A 92 15.80 -7.01 6.01
CA LEU A 92 15.09 -7.82 7.01
C LEU A 92 16.04 -8.74 7.80
N ASP A 93 17.34 -8.64 7.57
CA ASP A 93 18.35 -9.57 8.10
C ASP A 93 18.36 -9.56 9.64
N ASP A 94 18.11 -8.40 10.25
CA ASP A 94 18.01 -8.21 11.70
C ASP A 94 16.84 -8.95 12.35
N ILE A 95 15.89 -9.45 11.56
CA ILE A 95 14.69 -10.15 12.04
C ILE A 95 14.46 -11.51 11.37
N GLU A 96 15.39 -11.98 10.52
CA GLU A 96 15.25 -13.23 9.76
C GLU A 96 14.98 -14.44 10.68
N SER A 97 15.71 -14.53 11.79
CA SER A 97 15.53 -15.61 12.78
C SER A 97 14.17 -15.59 13.48
N LEU A 98 13.50 -14.43 13.52
CA LEU A 98 12.14 -14.32 14.06
C LEU A 98 11.12 -14.72 13.00
N LEU A 99 11.33 -14.32 11.74
CA LEU A 99 10.46 -14.67 10.61
C LEU A 99 10.42 -16.18 10.36
N SER A 100 11.50 -16.92 10.63
CA SER A 100 11.53 -18.38 10.51
C SER A 100 10.67 -19.13 11.53
N ARG A 101 10.23 -18.45 12.60
CA ARG A 101 9.51 -19.05 13.74
C ARG A 101 8.01 -18.77 13.75
N VAL A 102 7.49 -18.00 12.80
CA VAL A 102 6.07 -17.61 12.79
C VAL A 102 5.22 -18.45 11.84
N PRO A 103 3.92 -18.65 12.14
CA PRO A 103 2.98 -19.23 11.17
C PRO A 103 2.91 -18.42 9.88
N ARG A 104 2.69 -19.09 8.75
CA ARG A 104 2.66 -18.47 7.42
C ARG A 104 1.42 -18.90 6.65
N ALA A 105 0.48 -17.98 6.45
CA ALA A 105 -0.63 -18.21 5.52
C ALA A 105 -0.10 -18.19 4.08
N LYS A 106 -0.67 -19.04 3.23
CA LYS A 106 -0.39 -19.05 1.79
C LYS A 106 -1.16 -17.93 1.09
N GLY A 107 -0.61 -17.39 0.01
CA GLY A 107 -1.27 -16.38 -0.82
C GLY A 107 -1.14 -14.97 -0.25
N THR A 108 -2.14 -14.12 -0.53
CA THR A 108 -2.13 -12.69 -0.21
C THR A 108 -3.49 -12.25 0.32
N PRO A 109 -3.56 -11.25 1.22
CA PRO A 109 -4.83 -10.64 1.59
C PRO A 109 -5.35 -9.65 0.52
N ILE A 110 -4.53 -9.34 -0.49
CA ILE A 110 -4.88 -8.37 -1.54
C ILE A 110 -5.83 -9.04 -2.53
N THR A 111 -7.05 -8.54 -2.59
CA THR A 111 -8.04 -8.90 -3.61
C THR A 111 -8.09 -7.87 -4.72
N HIS A 112 -8.80 -8.17 -5.80
CA HIS A 112 -9.01 -7.21 -6.87
C HIS A 112 -9.66 -5.88 -6.41
N VAL A 113 -10.58 -5.93 -5.44
CA VAL A 113 -11.14 -4.72 -4.81
C VAL A 113 -10.04 -3.88 -4.14
N HIS A 114 -9.05 -4.52 -3.51
CA HIS A 114 -7.91 -3.79 -2.94
C HIS A 114 -7.07 -3.13 -4.04
N GLU A 115 -6.80 -3.82 -5.15
CA GLU A 115 -6.05 -3.26 -6.28
C GLU A 115 -6.70 -1.97 -6.80
N VAL A 116 -8.01 -2.00 -7.07
CA VAL A 116 -8.78 -0.83 -7.55
C VAL A 116 -8.72 0.32 -6.54
N GLU A 117 -8.91 0.04 -5.25
CA GLU A 117 -8.87 1.08 -4.22
C GLU A 117 -7.47 1.64 -3.97
N TYR A 118 -6.41 0.84 -4.16
CA TYR A 118 -5.05 1.37 -4.17
C TYR A 118 -4.82 2.27 -5.38
N ARG A 119 -5.24 1.88 -6.59
CA ARG A 119 -5.14 2.74 -7.78
C ARG A 119 -5.91 4.04 -7.59
N ARG A 120 -7.12 4.00 -7.03
CA ARG A 120 -7.93 5.17 -6.67
C ARG A 120 -7.17 6.11 -5.73
N VAL A 121 -6.64 5.57 -4.63
CA VAL A 121 -5.87 6.38 -3.66
C VAL A 121 -4.62 6.97 -4.30
N LEU A 122 -3.92 6.21 -5.15
CA LEU A 122 -2.71 6.66 -5.83
C LEU A 122 -3.03 7.79 -6.83
N LEU A 123 -4.08 7.66 -7.63
CA LEU A 123 -4.57 8.73 -8.53
C LEU A 123 -4.87 10.02 -7.75
N LEU A 124 -5.55 9.95 -6.61
CA LEU A 124 -5.79 11.15 -5.79
C LEU A 124 -4.49 11.76 -5.25
N LYS A 125 -3.48 10.94 -5.07
CA LYS A 125 -2.23 11.29 -4.41
C LYS A 125 -1.20 11.91 -5.36
N ASP A 126 -1.22 11.54 -6.64
CA ASP A 126 -0.42 12.14 -7.72
C ASP A 126 -1.05 11.81 -9.09
N PRO A 127 -2.09 12.55 -9.51
CA PRO A 127 -2.89 12.20 -10.68
C PRO A 127 -2.04 12.00 -11.94
N CYS A 128 -1.16 12.95 -12.25
CA CYS A 128 -0.41 12.94 -13.50
C CYS A 128 0.71 11.89 -13.54
N HIS A 129 1.30 11.53 -12.40
CA HIS A 129 2.18 10.35 -12.36
C HIS A 129 1.38 9.09 -12.68
N TYR A 130 0.26 8.87 -12.01
CA TYR A 130 -0.46 7.60 -12.08
C TYR A 130 -1.29 7.41 -13.36
N LEU A 131 -1.82 8.49 -13.95
CA LEU A 131 -2.43 8.45 -15.28
C LEU A 131 -1.44 8.02 -16.38
N ARG A 132 -0.13 8.25 -16.20
CA ARG A 132 0.91 7.76 -17.12
C ARG A 132 1.35 6.32 -16.83
N LYS A 133 1.00 5.77 -15.67
CA LYS A 133 1.45 4.45 -15.21
C LYS A 133 0.37 3.37 -15.35
N PHE A 134 -0.89 3.74 -15.14
CA PHE A 134 -2.02 2.83 -15.27
C PHE A 134 -2.51 2.78 -16.72
N SER A 135 -3.05 1.63 -17.11
CA SER A 135 -3.67 1.50 -18.43
C SER A 135 -4.97 2.30 -18.49
N LYS A 136 -5.49 2.53 -19.71
CA LYS A 136 -6.77 3.21 -19.89
C LYS A 136 -7.90 2.45 -19.17
N GLU A 137 -7.90 1.13 -19.28
CA GLU A 137 -8.89 0.23 -18.69
C GLU A 137 -8.83 0.28 -17.16
N GLU A 138 -7.63 0.36 -16.58
CA GLU A 138 -7.45 0.47 -15.12
C GLU A 138 -7.93 1.82 -14.58
N VAL A 139 -7.73 2.90 -15.34
CA VAL A 139 -8.25 4.22 -14.99
C VAL A 139 -9.77 4.24 -15.13
N GLU A 140 -10.30 3.67 -16.22
CA GLU A 140 -11.73 3.54 -16.49
C GLU A 140 -12.44 2.76 -15.38
N GLU A 141 -11.89 1.62 -14.96
CA GLU A 141 -12.39 0.84 -13.83
C GLU A 141 -12.48 1.66 -12.54
N VAL A 142 -11.46 2.47 -12.24
CA VAL A 142 -11.50 3.35 -11.06
C VAL A 142 -12.61 4.40 -11.21
N VAL A 143 -12.71 5.10 -12.33
CA VAL A 143 -13.68 6.21 -12.48
C VAL A 143 -15.13 5.75 -12.68
N GLU A 144 -15.35 4.53 -13.15
CA GLU A 144 -16.68 3.94 -13.34
C GLU A 144 -17.17 3.13 -12.12
N SER A 145 -16.31 2.89 -11.12
CA SER A 145 -16.69 2.21 -9.88
C SER A 145 -16.83 3.17 -8.69
N GLU A 146 -17.83 2.90 -7.86
CA GLU A 146 -17.98 3.56 -6.57
C GLU A 146 -16.88 3.11 -5.58
N PRO A 147 -16.31 4.03 -4.77
CA PRO A 147 -15.29 3.66 -3.79
C PRO A 147 -15.78 2.66 -2.75
N VAL A 148 -15.06 1.56 -2.57
CA VAL A 148 -15.36 0.57 -1.50
C VAL A 148 -14.55 0.91 -0.25
N PRO A 149 -15.16 1.19 0.92
CA PRO A 149 -14.43 1.58 2.11
C PRO A 149 -13.59 0.43 2.70
N LEU A 150 -12.27 0.56 2.62
CA LEU A 150 -11.29 -0.36 3.19
C LEU A 150 -10.46 0.35 4.26
N LYS A 151 -10.61 -0.13 5.51
CA LYS A 151 -9.93 0.45 6.68
C LYS A 151 -8.42 0.43 6.48
N GLY A 152 -7.78 1.58 6.72
CA GLY A 152 -6.33 1.74 6.54
C GLY A 152 -5.87 1.96 5.10
N ILE A 153 -6.79 2.04 4.14
CA ILE A 153 -6.50 2.30 2.72
C ILE A 153 -7.12 3.63 2.28
N ASN A 154 -8.45 3.72 2.27
CA ASN A 154 -9.18 4.77 1.55
C ASN A 154 -10.39 5.35 2.31
N THR A 155 -10.66 4.97 3.57
CA THR A 155 -11.84 5.46 4.30
C THR A 155 -11.90 6.99 4.45
N TRP A 156 -10.76 7.67 4.29
CA TRP A 156 -10.68 9.13 4.31
C TRP A 156 -11.25 9.80 3.05
N ILE A 157 -11.45 9.05 1.95
CA ILE A 157 -12.05 9.59 0.72
C ILE A 157 -13.45 10.15 1.02
N PHE A 158 -14.18 9.51 1.94
CA PHE A 158 -15.52 9.92 2.33
C PHE A 158 -15.56 11.25 3.10
N ASP A 159 -14.43 11.68 3.69
CA ASP A 159 -14.30 13.02 4.31
C ASP A 159 -14.08 14.13 3.27
N VAL A 160 -13.75 13.77 2.03
CA VAL A 160 -13.48 14.66 0.89
C VAL A 160 -14.30 14.27 -0.34
N TYR A 161 -15.49 13.70 -0.13
CA TYR A 161 -16.27 13.05 -1.19
C TYR A 161 -16.68 13.99 -2.32
N GLU A 162 -16.98 15.26 -2.01
CA GLU A 162 -17.28 16.28 -3.02
C GLU A 162 -16.07 16.56 -3.93
N GLN A 163 -14.89 16.75 -3.35
CA GLN A 163 -13.65 16.97 -4.10
C GLN A 163 -13.28 15.73 -4.94
N TYR A 164 -13.50 14.55 -4.37
CA TYR A 164 -13.35 13.28 -5.07
C TYR A 164 -14.30 13.17 -6.28
N GLY A 165 -15.58 13.52 -6.10
CA GLY A 165 -16.56 13.51 -7.18
C GLY A 165 -16.27 14.53 -8.28
N GLU A 166 -15.76 15.72 -7.92
CA GLU A 166 -15.27 16.69 -8.90
C GLU A 166 -14.06 16.16 -9.68
N PHE A 167 -13.09 15.56 -8.98
CA PHE A 167 -11.93 14.93 -9.61
C PHE A 167 -12.32 13.87 -10.64
N VAL A 168 -13.24 12.96 -10.27
CA VAL A 168 -13.74 11.93 -11.19
C VAL A 168 -14.45 12.55 -12.41
N ARG A 169 -15.31 13.55 -12.20
CA ARG A 169 -16.00 14.25 -13.31
C ARG A 169 -15.01 14.88 -14.29
N ARG A 170 -13.97 15.55 -13.79
CA ARG A 170 -12.95 16.20 -14.62
C ARG A 170 -12.10 15.18 -15.38
N LEU A 171 -11.72 14.07 -14.73
CA LEU A 171 -11.05 12.96 -15.43
C LEU A 171 -11.90 12.39 -16.57
N LYS A 172 -13.20 12.17 -16.37
CA LYS A 172 -14.11 11.67 -17.42
C LYS A 172 -14.25 12.63 -18.60
N SER A 173 -14.18 13.94 -18.35
CA SER A 173 -14.22 14.96 -19.42
C SER A 173 -12.85 15.23 -20.08
N GLY A 174 -11.79 14.53 -19.68
CA GLY A 174 -10.43 14.76 -20.18
C GLY A 174 -9.73 16.01 -19.62
N ASP A 175 -10.30 16.65 -18.60
CA ASP A 175 -9.69 17.78 -17.89
C ASP A 175 -8.81 17.25 -16.76
N ILE A 176 -7.50 17.17 -17.03
CA ILE A 176 -6.54 16.57 -16.11
C ILE A 176 -6.00 17.63 -15.13
N ASP A 177 -6.41 17.52 -13.86
CA ASP A 177 -5.80 18.26 -12.75
C ASP A 177 -4.71 17.43 -12.08
N CYS A 178 -3.46 17.88 -12.13
CA CYS A 178 -2.35 17.21 -11.46
C CYS A 178 -2.29 17.47 -9.94
N ARG A 179 -3.17 18.29 -9.37
CA ARG A 179 -3.13 18.63 -7.94
C ARG A 179 -3.56 17.43 -7.08
N PRO A 180 -2.79 17.09 -6.03
CA PRO A 180 -3.15 16.01 -5.15
C PRO A 180 -4.33 16.37 -4.24
N ILE A 181 -5.19 15.39 -3.98
CA ILE A 181 -6.26 15.44 -2.99
C ILE A 181 -5.81 14.66 -1.77
N PHE A 182 -5.82 15.33 -0.63
CA PHE A 182 -5.47 14.75 0.66
C PHE A 182 -6.66 14.82 1.60
N PRO A 183 -6.71 13.95 2.63
CA PRO A 183 -7.66 14.12 3.72
C PRO A 183 -7.56 15.53 4.29
N ARG A 184 -8.70 16.09 4.73
CA ARG A 184 -8.68 17.31 5.55
C ARG A 184 -7.81 17.03 6.76
N ARG A 185 -6.77 17.85 6.98
CA ARG A 185 -6.05 17.83 8.25
C ARG A 185 -7.04 18.32 9.29
N ILE A 186 -7.50 17.41 10.15
CA ILE A 186 -8.14 17.77 11.42
C ILE A 186 -7.01 18.20 12.36
#